data_AF-A0A242Z365-F1
#
_entry.id   AF-A0A242Z365-F1
#
_cell.length_a   1.000
_cell.length_b   1.000
_cell.length_c   1.000
_cell.angle_alpha   90.00
_cell.angle_beta   90.00
_cell.angle_gamma   90.00
#
_symmetry.space_group_name_H-M   'P 1'
#
loop_
_entity.id
_entity.type
_entity.pdbx_description
1 polymer ?
#
loop_
_entity_poly.entity_id
_entity_poly.type
_entity_poly.pdbx_seq_one_letter_code
_entity_poly.pdbx_strand_id
1 'polypeptide(L)'
;MKKIMFFAGIVVLVMVFFNLKEDKNEPKLNAEMNNTQINVNQHKLDQTKINELASQIKQLFDDVDTRGHVYVHQSLGALENYLAANVTSRELAKNFVEEHFINQNGNIIYKSKPFLFDYEKNRTVRELDNNTYSVKQNNVVLTFKYNNDANAWRIVGIAYLNQ
;
A
#
# COMPACT_ATOMS: atom_id res chain seq x y z
N MET A 1 -0.20 36.76 -21.00
CA MET A 1 -0.59 35.73 -20.02
C MET A 1 -1.13 34.53 -20.79
N LYS A 2 -0.38 33.43 -20.87
CA LYS A 2 -0.76 32.26 -21.69
C LYS A 2 -0.37 30.96 -20.98
N LYS A 3 -1.39 30.09 -20.90
CA LYS A 3 -1.37 28.63 -20.74
C LYS A 3 -1.06 28.08 -19.34
N ILE A 4 -2.15 27.89 -18.59
CA ILE A 4 -2.33 26.78 -17.64
C ILE A 4 -2.16 25.48 -18.46
N MET A 5 -1.10 24.71 -18.23
CA MET A 5 -1.05 23.31 -18.66
C MET A 5 -1.62 22.45 -17.54
N PHE A 6 -2.88 22.09 -17.74
CA PHE A 6 -3.54 20.97 -17.09
C PHE A 6 -2.85 19.70 -17.60
N PHE A 7 -2.03 19.05 -16.77
CA PHE A 7 -1.62 17.67 -17.07
C PHE A 7 -2.73 16.74 -16.63
N ALA A 8 -3.51 16.33 -17.63
CA ALA A 8 -4.39 15.19 -17.56
C ALA A 8 -3.57 13.91 -17.37
N GLY A 9 -3.75 13.27 -16.22
CA GLY A 9 -3.35 11.89 -15.96
C GLY A 9 -4.46 11.26 -15.09
N ILE A 10 -5.59 10.94 -15.71
CA ILE A 10 -6.76 10.37 -15.02
C ILE A 10 -6.82 8.86 -15.34
N VAL A 11 -7.23 8.11 -14.31
CA VAL A 11 -7.83 6.75 -14.30
C VAL A 11 -6.78 5.64 -14.36
N VAL A 12 -6.58 4.77 -13.35
CA VAL A 12 -7.56 3.87 -12.72
C VAL A 12 -7.18 3.59 -11.26
N LEU A 13 -7.86 4.24 -10.30
CA LEU A 13 -8.23 3.60 -9.02
C LEU A 13 -9.36 4.34 -8.29
N VAL A 14 -10.23 5.00 -9.07
CA VAL A 14 -11.38 5.73 -8.54
C VAL A 14 -12.54 4.78 -8.18
N MET A 15 -12.45 3.47 -8.47
CA MET A 15 -13.55 2.53 -8.22
C MET A 15 -13.66 1.99 -6.79
N VAL A 16 -12.80 2.37 -5.84
CA VAL A 16 -12.94 1.96 -4.42
C VAL A 16 -13.40 3.11 -3.52
N PHE A 17 -13.73 4.28 -4.08
CA PHE A 17 -14.28 5.42 -3.32
C PHE A 17 -15.79 5.30 -3.05
N PHE A 18 -16.31 4.08 -2.89
CA PHE A 18 -17.68 3.91 -2.41
C PHE A 18 -17.73 4.23 -0.91
N ASN A 19 -18.06 5.48 -0.58
CA ASN A 19 -18.58 5.91 0.71
C ASN A 19 -17.83 5.33 1.93
N LEU A 20 -16.64 5.85 2.22
CA LEU A 20 -15.96 5.67 3.52
C LEU A 20 -16.65 6.48 4.64
N LYS A 21 -17.98 6.43 4.74
CA LYS A 21 -18.66 6.73 6.01
C LYS A 21 -18.41 5.54 6.91
N GLU A 22 -18.02 5.77 8.16
CA GLU A 22 -17.90 4.71 9.16
C GLU A 22 -19.23 3.95 9.22
N ASP A 23 -19.26 2.74 8.66
CA ASP A 23 -20.33 1.80 8.92
C ASP A 23 -20.04 1.17 10.28
N LYS A 24 -21.02 1.20 11.18
CA LYS A 24 -20.91 0.66 12.53
C LYS A 24 -20.64 -0.85 12.54
N ASN A 25 -20.84 -1.52 11.41
CA ASN A 25 -20.63 -2.96 11.25
C ASN A 25 -19.22 -3.34 10.74
N GLU A 26 -18.31 -2.39 10.54
CA GLU A 26 -16.94 -2.70 10.10
C GLU A 26 -16.09 -3.32 11.22
N PRO A 27 -15.45 -4.49 11.02
CA PRO A 27 -14.58 -5.06 12.02
C PRO A 27 -13.32 -4.21 12.26
N LYS A 28 -13.02 -3.97 13.53
CA LYS A 28 -11.75 -3.36 13.97
C LYS A 28 -10.76 -4.46 14.33
N LEU A 29 -9.58 -4.44 13.70
CA LEU A 29 -8.48 -5.35 13.98
C LEU A 29 -7.32 -4.57 14.60
N ASN A 30 -6.59 -5.20 15.52
CA ASN A 30 -5.33 -4.64 16.04
C ASN A 30 -4.21 -4.90 15.03
N ALA A 31 -3.28 -3.96 14.89
CA ALA A 31 -2.11 -4.13 14.02
C ALA A 31 -0.94 -4.85 14.72
N GLU A 32 -1.11 -5.29 15.98
CA GLU A 32 -0.09 -6.03 16.74
C GLU A 32 0.59 -7.10 15.88
N MET A 33 1.92 -7.07 15.83
CA MET A 33 2.79 -8.03 15.14
C MET A 33 2.83 -9.40 15.85
N ASN A 34 1.79 -9.71 16.63
CA ASN A 34 1.67 -10.97 17.33
C ASN A 34 1.26 -12.06 16.33
N ASN A 35 2.20 -12.97 16.11
CA ASN A 35 2.11 -14.19 15.30
C ASN A 35 0.91 -15.03 15.75
N THR A 36 -0.29 -14.68 15.29
CA THR A 36 -1.51 -15.43 15.56
C THR A 36 -1.81 -16.24 14.32
N GLN A 37 -1.53 -17.54 14.39
CA GLN A 37 -2.01 -18.51 13.42
C GLN A 37 -3.53 -18.54 13.47
N ILE A 38 -4.17 -17.74 12.63
CA ILE A 38 -5.58 -17.90 12.33
C ILE A 38 -5.64 -18.86 11.14
N ASN A 39 -6.25 -20.02 11.36
CA ASN A 39 -6.53 -20.97 10.30
C ASN A 39 -7.68 -20.40 9.46
N VAL A 40 -7.39 -19.89 8.25
CA VAL A 40 -8.36 -19.21 7.41
C VAL A 40 -8.52 -19.92 6.07
N ASN A 41 -9.77 -20.09 5.68
CA ASN A 41 -10.22 -20.45 4.33
C ASN A 41 -9.39 -19.69 3.29
N GLN A 42 -8.84 -20.37 2.28
CA GLN A 42 -7.86 -19.82 1.33
C GLN A 42 -8.27 -18.51 0.61
N HIS A 43 -9.54 -18.13 0.68
CA HIS A 43 -10.10 -16.96 0.00
C HIS A 43 -10.50 -15.78 0.89
N LYS A 44 -10.37 -15.87 2.23
CA LYS A 44 -10.67 -14.75 3.13
C LYS A 44 -9.37 -14.05 3.53
N LEU A 45 -9.34 -12.73 3.42
CA LEU A 45 -8.16 -11.95 3.85
C LEU A 45 -8.03 -12.03 5.37
N ASP A 46 -6.95 -12.63 5.84
CA ASP A 46 -6.66 -12.78 7.26
C ASP A 46 -5.74 -11.67 7.79
N GLN A 47 -5.68 -11.55 9.12
CA GLN A 47 -4.86 -10.55 9.79
C GLN A 47 -3.37 -10.74 9.50
N THR A 48 -2.92 -11.99 9.39
CA THR A 48 -1.53 -12.36 9.12
C THR A 48 -1.06 -11.82 7.78
N LYS A 49 -1.87 -11.96 6.73
CA LYS A 49 -1.56 -11.49 5.38
C LYS A 49 -1.65 -9.97 5.26
N ILE A 50 -2.61 -9.34 5.94
CA ILE A 50 -2.65 -7.88 6.07
C ILE A 50 -1.34 -7.39 6.71
N ASN A 51 -0.91 -8.02 7.80
CA ASN A 51 0.35 -7.69 8.49
C ASN A 51 1.56 -7.89 7.58
N GLU A 52 1.68 -9.06 6.94
CA GLU A 52 2.80 -9.39 6.05
C GLU A 52 2.97 -8.36 4.93
N LEU A 53 1.91 -8.10 4.16
CA LEU A 53 1.98 -7.19 3.01
C LEU A 53 2.17 -5.73 3.44
N ALA A 54 1.54 -5.30 4.53
CA ALA A 54 1.77 -3.96 5.06
C ALA A 54 3.19 -3.81 5.61
N SER A 55 3.72 -4.79 6.35
CA SER A 55 5.10 -4.79 6.84
C SER A 55 6.13 -4.69 5.72
N GLN A 56 5.90 -5.34 4.58
CA GLN A 56 6.77 -5.18 3.40
C GLN A 56 6.80 -3.73 2.89
N ILE A 57 5.66 -3.02 2.91
CA ILE A 57 5.62 -1.58 2.63
C ILE A 57 6.36 -0.80 3.71
N LYS A 58 6.16 -1.10 5.00
CA LYS A 58 6.84 -0.42 6.11
C LYS A 58 8.36 -0.51 6.00
N GLN A 59 8.88 -1.71 5.75
CA GLN A 59 10.31 -1.99 5.70
C GLN A 59 11.02 -1.07 4.71
N LEU A 60 10.42 -0.79 3.56
CA LEU A 60 10.96 0.16 2.58
C LEU A 60 11.23 1.56 3.18
N PHE A 61 10.50 1.96 4.21
CA PHE A 61 10.66 3.26 4.88
C PHE A 61 11.47 3.20 6.17
N ASP A 62 11.55 2.03 6.79
CA ASP A 62 12.48 1.80 7.89
C ASP A 62 13.92 1.77 7.35
N ASP A 63 14.10 1.32 6.11
CA ASP A 63 15.38 1.27 5.39
C ASP A 63 15.83 2.61 4.80
N VAL A 64 15.06 3.68 5.05
CA VAL A 64 15.39 5.06 4.68
C VAL A 64 16.21 5.71 5.79
N ASP A 65 17.44 6.13 5.48
CA ASP A 65 18.25 6.86 6.47
C ASP A 65 17.74 8.28 6.72
N THR A 66 18.40 8.97 7.66
CA THR A 66 18.12 10.36 8.02
C THR A 66 18.29 11.36 6.86
N ARG A 67 18.90 10.96 5.74
CA ARG A 67 19.08 11.75 4.51
C ARG A 67 18.12 11.33 3.39
N GLY A 68 17.20 10.41 3.65
CA GLY A 68 16.25 9.94 2.65
C GLY A 68 16.78 8.82 1.75
N HIS A 69 17.95 8.24 2.04
CA HIS A 69 18.55 7.21 1.20
C HIS A 69 17.97 5.83 1.50
N VAL A 70 17.53 5.11 0.47
CA VAL A 70 17.15 3.70 0.55
C VAL A 70 18.36 2.82 0.21
N TYR A 71 18.87 2.03 1.15
CA TYR A 71 20.10 1.24 0.93
C TYR A 71 19.88 -0.20 0.51
N VAL A 72 18.68 -0.75 0.70
CA VAL A 72 18.42 -2.17 0.48
C VAL A 72 18.22 -2.50 -1.00
N HIS A 73 17.96 -1.49 -1.84
CA HIS A 73 17.76 -1.66 -3.27
C HIS A 73 18.82 -0.93 -4.09
N GLN A 74 19.40 -1.62 -5.08
CA GLN A 74 20.51 -1.12 -5.88
C GLN A 74 20.08 -0.12 -6.98
N SER A 75 18.79 -0.07 -7.31
CA SER A 75 18.23 0.86 -8.30
C SER A 75 16.71 1.01 -8.15
N LEU A 76 16.13 2.07 -8.74
CA LEU A 76 14.68 2.24 -8.80
C LEU A 76 13.99 1.03 -9.46
N GLY A 77 14.60 0.46 -10.51
CA GLY A 77 14.07 -0.76 -11.15
C GLY A 77 14.13 -1.99 -10.26
N ALA A 78 15.14 -2.13 -9.40
CA ALA A 78 15.19 -3.21 -8.42
C ALA A 78 14.09 -3.07 -7.34
N LEU A 79 13.84 -1.84 -6.88
CA LEU A 79 12.75 -1.53 -5.97
C LEU A 79 11.38 -1.80 -6.61
N GLU A 80 11.16 -1.34 -7.85
CA GLU A 80 9.94 -1.60 -8.61
C GLU A 80 9.69 -3.11 -8.78
N ASN A 81 10.71 -3.87 -9.18
CA ASN A 81 10.59 -5.31 -9.36
C ASN A 81 10.27 -6.04 -8.06
N TYR A 82 10.89 -5.63 -6.94
CA TYR A 82 10.58 -6.19 -5.62
C TYR A 82 9.12 -5.96 -5.25
N LEU A 83 8.65 -4.71 -5.40
CA LEU A 83 7.26 -4.34 -5.13
C LEU A 83 6.27 -5.11 -6.02
N ALA A 84 6.55 -5.21 -7.31
CA ALA A 84 5.72 -5.93 -8.28
C ALA A 84 5.68 -7.44 -8.04
N ALA A 85 6.77 -8.02 -7.53
CA ALA A 85 6.86 -9.45 -7.27
C ALA A 85 6.18 -9.86 -5.96
N ASN A 86 6.25 -9.01 -4.92
CA ASN A 86 5.91 -9.39 -3.55
C ASN A 86 4.69 -8.64 -2.98
N VAL A 87 4.53 -7.36 -3.33
CA VAL A 87 3.61 -6.47 -2.61
C VAL A 87 2.36 -6.12 -3.44
N THR A 88 2.55 -5.69 -4.68
CA THR A 88 1.51 -5.04 -5.50
C THR A 88 1.62 -5.43 -6.98
N SER A 89 0.75 -4.90 -7.85
CA SER A 89 0.85 -5.12 -9.29
C SER A 89 2.05 -4.36 -9.88
N ARG A 90 2.52 -4.79 -11.05
CA ARG A 90 3.64 -4.11 -11.73
C ARG A 90 3.35 -2.64 -12.03
N GLU A 91 2.14 -2.34 -12.48
CA GLU A 91 1.72 -0.96 -12.78
C GLU A 91 1.71 -0.08 -11.53
N LEU A 92 1.17 -0.57 -10.42
CA LEU A 92 1.15 0.17 -9.17
C LEU A 92 2.53 0.33 -8.55
N ALA A 93 3.36 -0.72 -8.62
CA ALA A 93 4.76 -0.64 -8.18
C ALA A 93 5.51 0.46 -8.93
N LYS A 94 5.35 0.51 -10.26
CA LYS A 94 5.96 1.53 -11.10
C LYS A 94 5.50 2.94 -10.70
N ASN A 95 4.18 3.16 -10.66
CA ASN A 95 3.62 4.47 -10.31
C ASN A 95 4.08 4.93 -8.92
N PHE A 96 4.07 4.03 -7.94
CA PHE A 96 4.53 4.31 -6.58
C PHE A 96 6.01 4.71 -6.52
N VAL A 97 6.87 4.00 -7.26
CA VAL A 97 8.31 4.30 -7.32
C VAL A 97 8.55 5.65 -8.00
N GLU A 98 7.89 5.92 -9.12
CA GLU A 98 8.02 7.18 -9.86
C GLU A 98 7.55 8.40 -9.04
N GLU A 99 6.46 8.24 -8.30
CA GLU A 99 5.88 9.31 -7.47
C GLU A 99 6.79 9.65 -6.28
N HIS A 100 7.24 8.64 -5.52
CA HIS A 100 7.86 8.86 -4.22
C HIS A 100 9.39 8.79 -4.18
N PHE A 101 10.03 8.28 -5.23
CA PHE A 101 11.48 8.09 -5.25
C PHE A 101 12.13 8.79 -6.44
N ILE A 102 13.43 9.04 -6.32
CA ILE A 102 14.30 9.51 -7.41
C ILE A 102 15.65 8.81 -7.31
N ASN A 103 16.37 8.79 -8.42
CA ASN A 103 17.79 8.48 -8.40
C ASN A 103 18.56 9.80 -8.39
N GLN A 104 19.38 10.01 -7.37
CA GLN A 104 20.29 11.15 -7.30
C GLN A 104 21.70 10.63 -7.02
N ASN A 105 22.61 10.88 -7.97
CA ASN A 105 24.02 10.48 -7.88
C ASN A 105 24.21 8.98 -7.59
N GLY A 106 23.37 8.12 -8.18
CA GLY A 106 23.43 6.66 -7.98
C GLY A 106 22.73 6.16 -6.72
N ASN A 107 22.19 7.05 -5.89
CA ASN A 107 21.42 6.69 -4.70
C ASN A 107 19.94 6.84 -4.95
N ILE A 108 19.15 5.91 -4.40
CA ILE A 108 17.69 6.05 -4.36
C ILE A 108 17.37 7.02 -3.22
N ILE A 109 16.87 8.20 -3.59
CA ILE A 109 16.39 9.20 -2.63
C ILE A 109 14.88 9.15 -2.57
N TYR A 110 14.40 9.18 -1.36
CA TYR A 110 12.99 9.24 -1.06
C TYR A 110 12.51 10.68 -0.90
N LYS A 111 11.53 11.11 -1.72
CA LYS A 111 11.06 12.49 -1.79
C LYS A 111 10.17 12.90 -0.62
N SER A 112 9.32 11.99 -0.15
CA SER A 112 8.30 12.30 0.87
C SER A 112 7.84 11.04 1.56
N LYS A 113 7.81 11.02 2.89
CA LYS A 113 7.18 9.96 3.68
C LYS A 113 5.66 10.11 3.59
N PRO A 114 4.90 9.29 2.82
CA PRO A 114 3.49 9.26 3.03
C PRO A 114 3.25 8.79 4.46
N PHE A 115 2.19 9.31 5.06
CA PHE A 115 1.64 8.67 6.24
C PHE A 115 1.31 7.24 5.85
N LEU A 116 1.85 6.28 6.58
CA LEU A 116 1.54 4.86 6.43
C LEU A 116 0.95 4.38 7.73
N PHE A 117 0.54 3.11 7.73
CA PHE A 117 0.01 2.53 8.94
C PHE A 117 1.01 2.63 10.10
N ASP A 118 0.49 3.08 11.23
CA ASP A 118 1.07 2.91 12.54
C ASP A 118 0.70 1.50 13.01
N TYR A 119 1.68 0.60 13.01
CA TYR A 119 1.49 -0.82 13.27
C TYR A 119 1.18 -1.12 14.74
N GLU A 120 1.25 -0.12 15.62
CA GLU A 120 0.83 -0.25 17.02
C GLU A 120 -0.64 0.15 17.21
N LYS A 121 -1.30 0.68 16.18
CA LYS A 121 -2.68 1.17 16.26
C LYS A 121 -3.69 0.26 15.61
N ASN A 122 -4.93 0.35 16.07
CA ASN A 122 -6.04 -0.38 15.49
C ASN A 122 -6.36 0.12 14.08
N ARG A 123 -6.82 -0.78 13.24
CA ARG A 123 -7.26 -0.53 11.86
C ARG A 123 -8.68 -1.05 11.68
N THR A 124 -9.38 -0.46 10.73
CA THR A 124 -10.71 -0.90 10.33
C THR A 124 -10.58 -1.70 9.04
N VAL A 125 -11.17 -2.88 8.98
CA VAL A 125 -11.17 -3.74 7.79
C VAL A 125 -12.59 -3.84 7.27
N ARG A 126 -12.77 -3.72 5.97
CA ARG A 126 -14.06 -3.89 5.32
C ARG A 126 -13.90 -4.81 4.12
N GLU A 127 -14.73 -5.84 4.10
CA GLU A 127 -14.91 -6.69 2.92
C GLU A 127 -15.74 -5.93 1.89
N LEU A 128 -15.22 -5.87 0.67
CA LEU A 128 -15.90 -5.34 -0.50
C LEU A 128 -16.36 -6.52 -1.36
N ASP A 129 -16.54 -6.31 -2.64
CA ASP A 129 -16.89 -7.36 -3.59
C ASP A 129 -15.66 -8.06 -4.17
N ASN A 130 -15.87 -9.24 -4.78
CA ASN A 130 -14.88 -9.92 -5.62
C ASN A 130 -13.52 -10.18 -4.93
N ASN A 131 -13.55 -10.69 -3.69
CA ASN A 131 -12.35 -10.93 -2.88
C ASN A 131 -11.48 -9.68 -2.73
N THR A 132 -12.12 -8.52 -2.59
CA THR A 132 -11.46 -7.24 -2.36
C THR A 132 -11.76 -6.78 -0.94
N TYR A 133 -10.76 -6.23 -0.26
CA TYR A 133 -10.88 -5.71 1.08
C TYR A 133 -10.25 -4.32 1.14
N SER A 134 -10.89 -3.40 1.84
CA SER A 134 -10.26 -2.13 2.23
C SER A 134 -9.84 -2.18 3.69
N VAL A 135 -8.59 -1.79 3.96
CA VAL A 135 -8.06 -1.61 5.29
C VAL A 135 -7.79 -0.13 5.48
N LYS A 136 -8.39 0.49 6.49
CA LYS A 136 -8.24 1.90 6.82
C LYS A 136 -7.61 2.06 8.19
N GLN A 137 -6.69 3.00 8.31
CA GLN A 137 -6.23 3.51 9.59
C GLN A 137 -5.75 4.94 9.42
N ASN A 138 -6.16 5.81 10.34
CA ASN A 138 -5.94 7.25 10.23
C ASN A 138 -6.38 7.76 8.85
N ASN A 139 -5.46 8.42 8.15
CA ASN A 139 -5.65 9.04 6.84
C ASN A 139 -5.20 8.12 5.68
N VAL A 140 -5.03 6.82 5.91
CA VAL A 140 -4.51 5.88 4.91
C VAL A 140 -5.51 4.77 4.67
N VAL A 141 -5.72 4.42 3.41
CA VAL A 141 -6.50 3.25 3.00
C VAL A 141 -5.66 2.40 2.06
N LEU A 142 -5.52 1.12 2.40
CA LEU A 142 -4.96 0.10 1.52
C LEU A 142 -6.10 -0.77 1.00
N THR A 143 -6.12 -1.01 -0.31
CA THR A 143 -7.02 -1.97 -0.93
C THR A 143 -6.26 -3.25 -1.24
N PHE A 144 -6.77 -4.38 -0.75
CA PHE A 144 -6.24 -5.72 -0.98
C PHE A 144 -7.18 -6.45 -1.92
N LYS A 145 -6.63 -7.20 -2.87
CA LYS A 145 -7.40 -8.09 -3.72
C LYS A 145 -6.68 -9.41 -3.88
N TYR A 146 -7.44 -10.49 -3.87
CA TYR A 146 -6.89 -11.80 -4.20
C TYR A 146 -6.67 -11.92 -5.70
N ASN A 147 -5.42 -12.11 -6.11
CA ASN A 147 -5.06 -12.34 -7.49
C ASN A 147 -5.01 -13.86 -7.74
N ASN A 148 -5.97 -14.37 -8.52
CA ASN A 148 -6.07 -15.80 -8.84
C ASN A 148 -4.88 -16.30 -9.65
N ASP A 149 -4.37 -15.51 -10.61
CA ASP A 149 -3.26 -15.90 -11.47
C ASP A 149 -1.96 -16.09 -10.68
N ALA A 150 -1.76 -15.22 -9.68
CA ALA A 150 -0.62 -15.29 -8.76
C ALA A 150 -0.87 -16.17 -7.54
N ASN A 151 -2.09 -16.70 -7.36
CA ASN A 151 -2.54 -17.42 -6.16
C ASN A 151 -2.18 -16.67 -4.85
N ALA A 152 -2.32 -15.34 -4.85
CA ALA A 152 -1.79 -14.50 -3.79
C ALA A 152 -2.62 -13.22 -3.57
N TRP A 153 -2.70 -12.80 -2.31
CA TRP A 153 -3.19 -11.47 -1.94
C TRP A 153 -2.19 -10.39 -2.38
N ARG A 154 -2.69 -9.32 -2.98
CA ARG A 154 -1.90 -8.16 -3.43
C ARG A 154 -2.54 -6.87 -2.95
N ILE A 155 -1.70 -5.88 -2.67
CA ILE A 155 -2.17 -4.50 -2.53
C ILE A 155 -2.45 -3.99 -3.93
N VAL A 156 -3.69 -3.58 -4.18
CA VAL A 156 -4.16 -3.07 -5.47
C VAL A 156 -4.57 -1.61 -5.39
N GLY A 157 -4.36 -0.95 -4.26
CA GLY A 157 -4.67 0.47 -4.09
C GLY A 157 -4.06 1.03 -2.82
N ILE A 158 -3.53 2.24 -2.92
CA ILE A 158 -3.07 3.05 -1.79
C ILE A 158 -3.71 4.42 -1.94
N ALA A 159 -4.44 4.86 -0.92
CA ALA A 159 -5.08 6.17 -0.90
C ALA A 159 -4.73 6.94 0.38
N TYR A 160 -4.41 8.22 0.20
CA TYR A 160 -4.16 9.17 1.27
C TYR A 160 -5.36 10.12 1.37
N LEU A 161 -6.05 10.09 2.50
CA LEU A 161 -7.21 10.91 2.79
C LEU A 161 -6.72 12.28 3.29
N ASN A 162 -6.97 13.33 2.52
CA ASN A 162 -6.75 14.70 3.01
C ASN A 162 -7.79 15.00 4.10
N GLN A 163 -7.33 15.57 5.22
CA GLN A 163 -8.21 16.07 6.28
C GLN A 163 -8.96 17.32 5.84
#